data_AF-A0A165EVA9-F1
#
_entry.id   AF-A0A165EVA9-F1
#
_cell.length_a   1.000
_cell.length_b   1.000
_cell.length_c   1.000
_cell.angle_alpha   90.00
_cell.angle_beta   90.00
_cell.angle_gamma   90.00
#
_symmetry.space_group_name_H-M   'P 1'
#
loop_
_entity.id
_entity.type
_entity.pdbx_description
1 polymer ?
#
loop_
_entity_poly.entity_id
_entity_poly.type
_entity_poly.pdbx_seq_one_letter_code
_entity_poly.pdbx_strand_id
1 'polypeptide(L)' 'IDQGIFIVRFELPFNIWCGTCNNHIGMGVHYNTEKRKIGSYYSMPIYAFQCKCHLCDAWFEIQTDLKV' A
#
# COMPACT_ATOMS: atom_id res chain seq x y z
N ILE A 1 11.16 -12.15 18.62
CA ILE A 1 11.89 -11.09 17.90
C ILE A 1 10.84 -10.21 17.28
N ASP A 2 10.58 -9.07 17.92
CA ASP A 2 9.77 -7.95 17.47
C ASP A 2 9.55 -7.98 15.96
N GLN A 3 8.36 -8.37 15.52
CA GLN A 3 7.89 -7.99 14.19
C GLN A 3 7.50 -6.51 14.30
N GLY A 4 8.50 -5.67 14.54
CA GLY A 4 8.37 -4.23 14.57
C GLY A 4 7.76 -3.83 13.24
N ILE A 5 6.52 -3.37 13.31
CA ILE A 5 5.76 -2.94 12.15
C ILE A 5 6.63 -1.93 11.40
N PHE A 6 7.07 -2.30 10.20
CA PHE A 6 7.96 -1.44 9.42
C PHE A 6 7.11 -0.36 8.75
N ILE A 7 7.07 0.81 9.38
CA ILE A 7 6.38 1.99 8.84
C ILE A 7 7.28 2.61 7.79
N VAL A 8 6.83 2.63 6.54
CA VAL A 8 7.53 3.24 5.41
C VAL A 8 6.67 4.34 4.80
N ARG A 9 7.34 5.39 4.31
CA ARG A 9 6.69 6.42 3.50
C ARG A 9 6.58 5.90 2.06
N PHE A 10 5.35 5.76 1.60
CA PHE A 10 5.03 5.27 0.25
C PHE A 10 4.35 6.39 -0.53
N GLU A 11 4.89 6.70 -1.71
CA GLU A 11 4.26 7.60 -2.68
C GLU A 11 3.39 6.75 -3.61
N LEU A 12 2.14 7.16 -3.83
CA LEU A 12 1.27 6.45 -4.76
C LEU A 12 1.78 6.64 -6.21
N PRO A 13 2.10 5.55 -6.94
CA PRO A 13 2.62 5.62 -8.30
C PRO A 13 1.52 5.80 -9.36
N PHE A 14 0.25 5.64 -8.99
CA PHE A 14 -0.90 5.83 -9.86
C PHE A 14 -2.08 6.43 -9.11
N ASN A 15 -2.99 7.02 -9.87
CA ASN A 15 -4.25 7.54 -9.35
C ASN A 15 -5.16 6.38 -8.90
N ILE A 16 -5.78 6.52 -7.74
CA ILE A 16 -6.75 5.54 -7.23
C ILE A 16 -8.05 6.22 -6.85
N TRP A 17 -9.14 5.46 -6.91
CA TRP A 17 -10.43 5.86 -6.36
C TRP A 17 -10.69 5.08 -5.08
N CYS A 18 -11.06 5.79 -4.03
CA CYS A 18 -11.47 5.15 -2.80
C CYS A 18 -12.92 4.68 -2.93
N GLY A 19 -13.16 3.38 -2.82
CA GLY A 19 -14.53 2.82 -2.88
C GLY A 19 -15.45 3.25 -1.74
N THR A 20 -14.92 3.76 -0.63
CA THR A 20 -15.73 4.19 0.52
C THR A 20 -16.23 5.62 0.39
N CYS A 21 -15.36 6.56 -0.02
CA CYS A 21 -15.71 7.97 -0.14
C CYS A 21 -15.87 8.47 -1.57
N ASN A 22 -15.66 7.60 -2.58
CA ASN A 22 -15.69 7.93 -4.01
C ASN A 22 -14.84 9.15 -4.39
N ASN A 23 -13.82 9.47 -3.58
CA ASN A 23 -12.89 10.54 -3.87
C ASN A 23 -11.68 10.01 -4.62
N HIS A 24 -11.17 10.86 -5.50
CA HIS A 24 -9.96 10.62 -6.25
C HIS A 24 -8.73 10.94 -5.40
N ILE A 25 -7.81 9.99 -5.30
CA ILE A 25 -6.49 10.20 -4.70
C ILE A 25 -5.50 10.29 -5.86
N GLY A 26 -4.86 11.44 -5.96
CA GLY A 26 -3.85 11.70 -6.99
C GLY A 26 -2.57 10.90 -6.77
N MET A 27 -1.87 10.65 -7.86
CA MET A 27 -0.48 10.19 -7.90
C MET A 27 0.43 11.18 -7.14
N GLY A 28 1.45 10.66 -6.46
CA GLY A 28 2.42 11.47 -5.69
C GLY A 28 1.96 11.86 -4.28
N VAL A 29 0.77 11.44 -3.86
CA VAL A 29 0.35 11.59 -2.45
C VAL A 29 1.15 10.61 -1.59
N HIS A 30 1.71 11.12 -0.49
CA HIS A 30 2.56 10.37 0.43
C HIS A 30 1.72 9.78 1.56
N TYR A 31 1.92 8.48 1.84
CA TYR A 31 1.28 7.78 2.93
C TYR A 31 2.32 7.15 3.88
N ASN A 32 2.02 7.17 5.17
CA ASN A 32 2.68 6.27 6.11
C ASN A 32 1.98 4.92 5.99
N THR A 33 2.75 3.89 5.65
CA THR A 33 2.21 2.57 5.32
C THR A 33 2.94 1.50 6.11
N GLU A 34 2.24 0.44 6.43
CA GLU A 34 2.85 -0.74 6.99
C GLU A 34 3.33 -1.64 5.85
N LYS A 35 4.64 -1.84 5.77
CA LYS A 35 5.23 -2.78 4.82
C LYS A 35 5.18 -4.19 5.40
N ARG A 36 4.46 -5.09 4.72
CA ARG A 36 4.42 -6.52 5.05
C ARG A 36 4.90 -7.34 3.87
N LYS A 37 5.59 -8.45 4.15
CA LYS A 37 5.92 -9.46 3.15
C LYS A 37 4.85 -10.54 3.20
N ILE A 38 4.00 -10.63 2.16
CA ILE A 38 2.90 -11.61 2.11
C ILE A 38 3.35 -12.92 1.47
N GLY A 39 4.32 -12.87 0.55
CA GLY A 39 4.79 -14.08 -0.12
C GLY A 39 6.04 -13.84 -0.97
N SER A 40 6.26 -14.75 -1.91
CA SER A 40 7.31 -14.65 -2.91
C SER A 40 6.85 -15.30 -4.22
N TYR A 41 7.11 -14.63 -5.34
CA TYR A 41 6.97 -15.20 -6.67
C TYR A 41 8.36 -15.68 -7.13
N TYR A 42 8.55 -16.99 -7.20
CA TYR A 42 9.87 -17.64 -7.38
C TYR A 42 10.90 -17.12 -6.36
N SER A 43 11.87 -16.31 -6.81
CA SER A 43 12.92 -15.71 -5.99
C SER A 43 12.62 -14.28 -5.51
N MET A 44 11.58 -13.63 -6.05
CA MET A 44 11.25 -12.24 -5.76
C MET A 44 10.17 -12.12 -4.67
N PRO A 45 10.41 -11.38 -3.58
CA PRO A 45 9.43 -11.19 -2.52
C PRO A 45 8.27 -10.29 -2.97
N ILE A 46 7.04 -10.70 -2.65
CA ILE A 46 5.83 -9.88 -2.81
C ILE A 46 5.62 -9.09 -1.53
N TYR A 47 5.57 -7.77 -1.66
CA TYR A 47 5.24 -6.85 -0.57
C TYR A 47 3.80 -6.38 -0.67
N ALA A 48 3.19 -6.19 0.48
CA ALA A 48 1.94 -5.50 0.64
C ALA A 48 2.13 -4.28 1.51
N PHE A 49 1.49 -3.20 1.10
CA PHE A 49 1.50 -1.91 1.76
C PHE A 49 0.07 -1.61 2.19
N GLN A 50 -0.15 -1.56 3.50
CA GLN A 50 -1.44 -1.13 4.01
C GLN A 50 -1.43 0.38 4.19
N CYS A 51 -2.31 1.05 3.46
CA CYS A 51 -2.44 2.50 3.44
C CYS A 51 -3.79 2.91 4.02
N LYS A 52 -3.83 4.07 4.68
CA LYS A 52 -5.05 4.67 5.19
C LYS A 52 -5.45 5.87 4.35
N CYS A 53 -6.70 5.92 3.87
CA CYS A 53 -7.22 7.06 3.13
C CYS A 53 -7.23 8.32 4.01
N HIS A 54 -6.71 9.44 3.49
CA HIS A 54 -6.67 10.72 4.21
C HIS A 54 -8.07 11.33 4.42
N LEU A 55 -9.06 10.94 3.60
CA LEU A 55 -10.39 11.56 3.59
C LEU A 55 -11.45 10.78 4.40
N CYS A 56 -11.31 9.46 4.55
CA CYS A 56 -12.40 8.63 5.09
C CYS A 56 -11.96 7.51 6.03
N ASP A 57 -10.72 7.56 6.52
CA ASP A 57 -10.13 6.59 7.43
C ASP A 57 -10.14 5.11 6.97
N ALA A 58 -10.63 4.85 5.75
CA ALA A 58 -10.68 3.53 5.16
C ALA A 58 -9.27 3.01 4.87
N TRP A 59 -9.09 1.70 5.06
CA TRP A 59 -7.85 1.02 4.76
C TRP A 59 -7.93 0.39 3.38
N PHE A 60 -6.85 0.53 2.63
CA PHE A 60 -6.66 -0.18 1.36
C PHE A 60 -5.28 -0.83 1.35
N GLU A 61 -5.19 -1.95 0.67
CA GLU A 61 -3.94 -2.70 0.54
C GLU A 61 -3.46 -2.63 -0.90
N ILE A 62 -2.19 -2.25 -1.08
CA ILE A 62 -1.51 -2.29 -2.38
C ILE A 62 -0.52 -3.44 -2.33
N GLN A 63 -0.64 -4.36 -3.27
CA GLN A 63 0.30 -5.46 -3.43
C GLN A 63 1.15 -5.25 -4.68
N THR A 64 2.44 -5.59 -4.58
CA THR A 64 3.31 -5.63 -5.75
C THR A 64 3.00 -6.89 -6.56
N ASP A 65 2.38 -6.73 -7.72
CA ASP A 65 2.19 -7.82 -8.69
C ASP A 65 3.47 -7.99 -9.52
N LEU A 66 3.94 -9.22 -9.63
CA LEU A 66 5.15 -9.61 -10.39
C LEU A 66 4.78 -10.51 -11.57
N LYS A 67 3.69 -10.22 -12.29
CA LYS A 67 3.39 -10.93 -13.53
C LYS A 67 4.44 -10.60 -14.59
N VAL A 68 5.05 -11.67 -15.10
CA VAL A 68 5.90 -11.66 -16.31
C VAL A 68 5.01 -11.48 -17.53
#